data_AF-R1IM28-F1
#
_entry.id   AF-R1IM28-F1
#
_cell.length_a   1.000
_cell.length_b   1.000
_cell.length_c   1.000
_cell.angle_alpha   90.00
_cell.angle_beta   90.00
_cell.angle_gamma   90.00
#
_symmetry.space_group_name_H-M   'P 1'
#
loop_
_entity.id
_entity.type
_entity.pdbx_description
1 polymer ?
#
loop_
_entity_poly.entity_id
_entity_poly.type
_entity_poly.pdbx_seq_one_letter_code
_entity_poly.pdbx_strand_id
1 'polypeptide(L)' 'MLQGLVSWCQQSGKVATLSGGAEENNLASVRVLEKNGFVRDGETIKDTVFLTRTF' A
#
# COMPACT_ATOMS: atom_id res chain seq x y z
N MET A 1 4.33 3.58 12.04
CA MET A 1 4.40 2.11 11.87
C MET A 1 4.63 1.73 10.41
N LEU A 2 3.73 2.09 9.47
CA LEU A 2 3.88 1.76 8.04
C LEU A 2 5.18 2.32 7.40
N GLN A 3 5.53 3.58 7.67
CA GLN A 3 6.79 4.16 7.18
C GLN A 3 8.03 3.35 7.59
N GLY A 4 8.05 2.76 8.79
CA GLY A 4 9.17 1.94 9.24
C GLY A 4 9.32 0.67 8.40
N LEU A 5 8.19 0.02 8.08
CA LEU A 5 8.16 -1.13 7.18
C LEU A 5 8.63 -0.76 5.77
N VAL A 6 8.11 0.35 5.22
CA VAL A 6 8.48 0.86 3.88
C VAL A 6 9.98 1.15 3.80
N SER A 7 10.53 1.86 4.80
CA SER A 7 11.96 2.14 4.88
C SER A 7 12.80 0.86 4.97
N TRP A 8 12.35 -0.12 5.75
CA TRP A 8 13.03 -1.41 5.85
C TRP A 8 13.01 -2.15 4.51
N CYS A 9 11.87 -2.21 3.82
CA CYS A 9 11.76 -2.83 2.50
C CYS A 9 12.76 -2.21 1.51
N GLN A 10 12.82 -0.88 1.45
CA GLN A 10 13.77 -0.13 0.61
C GLN A 10 15.23 -0.46 0.94
N GLN A 11 15.58 -0.46 2.23
CA GLN A 11 16.96 -0.72 2.65
C GLN A 11 17.37 -2.18 2.51
N SER A 12 16.41 -3.11 2.63
CA SER A 12 16.70 -4.55 2.58
C SER A 12 17.17 -4.99 1.20
N GLY A 13 16.66 -4.36 0.12
CA GLY A 13 16.83 -4.83 -1.26
C GLY A 13 16.24 -6.22 -1.53
N LYS A 14 15.47 -6.78 -0.59
CA LYS A 14 14.91 -8.15 -0.67
C LYS A 14 13.45 -8.17 -1.12
N VAL A 15 12.77 -7.03 -1.03
CA VAL A 15 11.34 -6.90 -1.34
C VAL A 15 11.20 -6.04 -2.58
N ALA A 16 10.74 -6.63 -3.68
CA ALA A 16 10.49 -5.91 -4.92
C ALA A 16 9.17 -5.12 -4.86
N THR A 17 8.16 -5.69 -4.21
CA THR A 17 6.79 -5.15 -4.20
C THR A 17 6.07 -5.43 -2.88
N LEU A 18 5.19 -4.52 -2.51
CA LEU A 18 4.30 -4.65 -1.36
C LEU A 18 2.89 -4.24 -1.78
N SER A 19 1.91 -5.10 -1.53
CA SER A 19 0.50 -4.86 -1.83
C SER A 19 -0.31 -4.84 -0.54
N GLY A 20 -1.31 -3.97 -0.48
CA GLY A 20 -2.22 -3.83 0.67
C GLY A 20 -3.64 -3.58 0.21
N GLY A 21 -4.60 -4.16 0.92
CA GLY A 21 -6.02 -3.94 0.73
C GLY A 21 -6.60 -3.09 1.85
N ALA A 22 -7.50 -2.16 1.50
CA ALA A 22 -8.31 -1.43 2.46
C ALA A 22 -9.75 -1.34 1.92
N GLU A 23 -10.74 -1.33 2.82
CA GLU A 23 -12.11 -1.05 2.42
C GLU A 23 -12.18 0.31 1.70
N GLU A 24 -12.92 0.37 0.60
CA GLU A 24 -13.09 1.58 -0.23
C GLU A 24 -13.59 2.76 0.60
N ASN A 25 -14.49 2.46 1.53
CA ASN A 25 -15.11 3.43 2.42
C ASN A 25 -14.14 3.89 3.53
N ASN A 26 -13.06 3.15 3.77
CA ASN A 26 -12.04 3.48 4.74
C ASN A 26 -11.00 4.43 4.14
N LEU A 27 -11.46 5.66 3.87
CA LEU A 27 -10.65 6.72 3.27
C LEU A 27 -9.39 7.04 4.09
N ALA A 28 -9.42 6.80 5.41
CA ALA A 28 -8.25 7.01 6.27
C ALA A 28 -7.12 6.02 5.92
N SER A 29 -7.44 4.73 5.83
CA SER A 29 -6.48 3.67 5.46
C SER A 29 -5.96 3.86 4.04
N VAL A 30 -6.85 4.15 3.08
CA VAL A 30 -6.48 4.41 1.68
C VAL A 30 -5.50 5.59 1.59
N ARG A 31 -5.80 6.71 2.27
CA ARG A 31 -4.90 7.88 2.29
C ARG A 31 -3.56 7.59 2.96
N VAL A 32 -3.53 6.75 3.98
CA VAL A 32 -2.26 6.34 4.61
C VAL A 32 -1.40 5.56 3.61
N LEU A 33 -1.98 4.64 2.85
CA LEU A 33 -1.27 3.90 1.80
C LEU A 33 -0.76 4.83 0.70
N GLU A 34 -1.61 5.74 0.19
CA GLU A 34 -1.23 6.73 -0.83
C GLU A 34 -0.09 7.66 -0.35
N LYS A 35 -0.16 8.17 0.88
CA LYS A 35 0.91 8.99 1.48
C LYS A 35 2.24 8.22 1.64
N ASN A 36 2.17 6.90 1.71
CA ASN A 36 3.33 6.02 1.76
C ASN A 36 3.69 5.47 0.37
N GLY A 37 3.26 6.12 -0.71
CA GLY A 37 3.67 5.84 -2.10
C GLY A 37 3.13 4.53 -2.67
N PHE A 38 2.05 4.00 -2.11
CA PHE A 38 1.28 2.95 -2.77
C PHE A 38 0.37 3.58 -3.83
N VAL A 39 0.19 2.87 -4.94
CA VAL A 39 -0.64 3.28 -6.08
C VAL A 39 -1.79 2.29 -6.20
N ARG A 40 -3.00 2.77 -6.50
CA ARG A 40 -4.17 1.91 -6.68
C ARG A 40 -3.99 1.04 -7.92
N ASP A 41 -4.25 -0.26 -7.80
CA ASP A 41 -4.15 -1.21 -8.92
C ASP A 41 -5.38 -1.15 -9.86
N GLY A 42 -6.32 -0.23 -9.60
CA GLY A 42 -7.51 0.01 -10.44
C GLY A 42 -8.65 -0.98 -10.20
N GLU A 43 -8.39 -2.09 -9.50
CA GLU A 43 -9.38 -3.11 -9.17
C GLU A 43 -9.90 -2.94 -7.74
N THR A 44 -11.23 -2.90 -7.61
CA THR A 44 -11.92 -3.00 -6.32
C THR A 44 -12.67 -4.32 -6.30
N ILE A 45 -12.35 -5.17 -5.33
CA ILE A 45 -12.98 -6.50 -5.18
C ILE A 45 -13.71 -6.51 -3.84
N LYS A 46 -15.03 -6.72 -3.88
CA LYS A 46 -15.88 -6.79 -2.66
C LYS A 46 -15.61 -5.64 -1.70
N ASP A 47 -15.76 -4.41 -2.20
CA ASP A 47 -15.56 -3.16 -1.46
C ASP A 47 -14.14 -2.97 -0.90
N THR A 48 -13.15 -3.74 -1.38
CA THR A 48 -11.73 -3.59 -0.99
C THR A 48 -10.94 -3.05 -2.16
N VAL A 49 -10.27 -1.91 -1.97
CA VAL A 49 -9.33 -1.31 -2.90
C VAL A 49 -7.95 -1.87 -2.63
N PHE A 50 -7.29 -2.38 -3.67
CA PHE A 50 -5.91 -2.82 -3.60
C PHE A 50 -4.97 -1.71 -4.07
N LEU A 51 -3.89 -1.52 -3.30
CA LEU A 51 -2.83 -0.59 -3.63
C LEU A 51 -1.48 -1.31 -3.53
N THR A 52 -0.61 -1.05 -4.50
CA THR A 52 0.71 -1.66 -4.59
C THR A 52 1.80 -0.60 -4.63
N ARG A 53 2.94 -0.89 -3.99
CA ARG A 53 4.17 -0.11 -4.05
C ARG A 53 5.32 -1.00 -4.51
N THR A 54 6.07 -0.53 -5.49
CA THR A 54 7.32 -1.16 -5.96
C THR A 54 8.50 -0.42 -5.34
N PHE A 55 9.59 -1.13 -5.05
CA PHE A 55 10.80 -0.61 -4.39
C PHE A 55 12.02 -0.62 -5.27
#